data_AF-A0A7W3MVX8-F1
#
_entry.id   AF-A0A7W3MVX8-F1
#
_cell.length_a   1.000
_cell.length_b   1.000
_cell.length_c   1.000
_cell.angle_alpha   90.00
_cell.angle_beta   90.00
_cell.angle_gamma   90.00
#
_symmetry.space_group_name_H-M   'P 1'
#
loop_
_entity.id
_entity.type
_entity.pdbx_description
1 polymer ?
#
loop_
_entity_poly.entity_id
_entity_poly.type
_entity_poly.pdbx_seq_one_letter_code
_entity_poly.pdbx_strand_id
1 'polypeptide(L)'
;MTRLGTEGLGTDPRQVALQELAGLLRGQKYDVTVETLQLTVRNGDGPPVEVWALRRPDDDYQVWFAWPERRWICEARHPHDAVVHIKKALHCVPDGDGGADPTDAEALIRRDLGHSADGRHGASRAISS
;
A
#
# COMPACT_ATOMS: atom_id res chain seq x y z
N MET A 1 8.81 -36.72 29.83
CA MET A 1 7.99 -35.70 30.53
C MET A 1 8.83 -34.43 30.53
N THR A 2 8.57 -33.44 29.67
CA THR A 2 7.69 -32.32 30.02
C THR A 2 7.25 -31.56 28.76
N ARG A 3 5.93 -31.42 28.62
CA ARG A 3 5.12 -30.51 27.78
C ARG A 3 5.54 -30.28 26.33
N LEU A 4 4.81 -30.97 25.44
CA LEU A 4 4.33 -30.36 24.20
C LEU A 4 3.62 -29.05 24.58
N GLY A 5 4.31 -27.92 24.37
CA GLY A 5 3.75 -26.59 24.53
C GLY A 5 2.61 -26.43 23.55
N THR A 6 1.39 -26.69 24.03
CA THR A 6 0.14 -26.22 23.43
C THR A 6 0.03 -24.71 23.67
N GLU A 7 1.05 -23.96 23.26
CA GLU A 7 1.17 -22.52 23.44
C GLU A 7 0.91 -21.86 22.10
N GLY A 8 -0.38 -21.73 21.77
CA GLY A 8 -0.83 -20.98 20.60
C GLY A 8 -1.90 -21.66 19.75
N LEU A 9 -3.04 -22.02 20.33
CA LEU A 9 -4.32 -21.83 19.63
C LEU A 9 -4.65 -20.31 19.56
N GLY A 10 -3.63 -19.49 19.31
CA GLY A 10 -3.74 -18.05 19.09
C GLY A 10 -3.71 -17.86 17.60
N THR A 11 -4.81 -17.44 17.02
CA THR A 11 -4.93 -17.15 15.59
C THR A 11 -3.71 -16.35 15.13
N ASP A 12 -2.96 -16.87 14.15
CA ASP A 12 -1.76 -16.18 13.68
C ASP A 12 -2.15 -14.75 13.29
N PRO A 13 -1.44 -13.70 13.74
CA PRO A 13 -1.84 -12.32 13.52
C PRO A 13 -1.95 -11.96 12.03
N ARG A 14 -1.22 -12.68 11.15
CA ARG A 14 -1.38 -12.58 9.69
C ARG A 14 -2.73 -13.13 9.26
N GLN A 15 -3.11 -14.29 9.78
CA GLN A 15 -4.39 -14.92 9.49
C GLN A 15 -5.55 -14.07 10.02
N VAL A 16 -5.43 -13.46 11.21
CA VAL A 16 -6.43 -12.51 11.74
C VAL A 16 -6.57 -11.32 10.79
N ALA A 17 -5.45 -10.70 10.38
CA ALA A 17 -5.46 -9.56 9.48
C ALA A 17 -6.11 -9.88 8.12
N LEU A 18 -5.82 -11.06 7.55
CA LEU A 18 -6.44 -11.51 6.29
C LEU A 18 -7.94 -11.77 6.47
N GLN A 19 -8.38 -12.33 7.60
CA GLN A 19 -9.79 -12.53 7.89
C GLN A 19 -10.58 -11.22 8.02
N GLU A 20 -10.02 -10.24 8.73
CA GLU A 20 -10.61 -8.89 8.84
C GLU A 20 -10.73 -8.23 7.46
N LEU A 21 -9.66 -8.30 6.66
CA LEU A 21 -9.63 -7.78 5.30
C LEU A 21 -10.68 -8.49 4.42
N ALA A 22 -10.80 -9.80 4.52
CA ALA A 22 -11.81 -10.57 3.80
C ALA A 22 -13.23 -10.18 4.22
N GLY A 23 -13.48 -9.93 5.51
CA GLY A 23 -14.77 -9.43 5.99
C GLY A 23 -15.18 -8.12 5.33
N LEU A 24 -14.26 -7.16 5.26
CA LEU A 24 -14.49 -5.86 4.62
C LEU A 24 -14.79 -5.97 3.12
N LEU A 25 -14.08 -6.85 2.43
CA LEU A 25 -14.24 -7.08 0.99
C LEU A 25 -15.54 -7.84 0.67
N ARG A 26 -15.87 -8.86 1.46
CA ARG A 26 -17.15 -9.58 1.33
C ARG A 26 -18.35 -8.68 1.62
N GLY A 27 -18.21 -7.72 2.55
CA GLY A 27 -19.21 -6.68 2.78
C GLY A 27 -19.49 -5.82 1.54
N GLN A 28 -18.49 -5.66 0.67
CA GLN A 28 -18.58 -4.93 -0.60
C GLN A 28 -18.94 -5.83 -1.80
N LYS A 29 -19.40 -7.07 -1.57
CA LYS A 29 -19.80 -8.04 -2.62
C LYS A 29 -18.64 -8.55 -3.51
N TYR A 30 -17.40 -8.43 -3.07
CA TYR A 30 -16.28 -9.10 -3.73
C TYR A 30 -16.23 -10.58 -3.35
N ASP A 31 -15.77 -11.41 -4.28
CA ASP A 31 -15.47 -12.81 -4.02
C ASP A 31 -14.06 -12.91 -3.44
N VAL A 32 -13.93 -13.51 -2.26
CA VAL A 32 -12.68 -13.51 -1.49
C VAL A 32 -12.39 -14.90 -1.01
N THR A 33 -11.20 -15.38 -1.35
CA THR A 33 -10.66 -16.66 -0.88
C THR A 33 -9.47 -16.37 0.03
N VAL A 34 -9.55 -16.82 1.28
CA VAL A 34 -8.44 -16.71 2.22
C VAL A 34 -7.78 -18.08 2.35
N GLU A 35 -6.50 -18.13 2.03
CA GLU A 35 -5.63 -19.26 2.34
C GLU A 35 -4.68 -18.89 3.49
N THR A 36 -3.90 -19.86 3.98
CA THR A 36 -3.16 -19.76 5.25
C THR A 36 -2.40 -18.44 5.45
N LEU A 37 -1.74 -17.93 4.40
CA LEU A 37 -0.96 -16.67 4.43
C LEU A 37 -1.24 -15.74 3.25
N GLN A 38 -2.29 -16.03 2.47
CA GLN A 38 -2.64 -15.25 1.29
C GLN A 38 -4.15 -15.06 1.17
N LEU A 39 -4.55 -14.01 0.48
CA LEU A 39 -5.92 -13.64 0.22
C LEU A 39 -6.04 -13.30 -1.26
N THR A 40 -6.96 -13.96 -1.94
CA THR A 40 -7.26 -13.74 -3.35
C THR A 40 -8.62 -13.07 -3.45
N VAL A 41 -8.69 -11.93 -4.13
CA VAL A 41 -9.91 -11.17 -4.37
C VAL A 41 -10.27 -11.24 -5.84
N ARG A 42 -11.53 -11.54 -6.14
CA ARG A 42 -12.07 -11.55 -7.49
C ARG A 42 -13.24 -10.58 -7.59
N ASN A 43 -13.33 -9.91 -8.74
CA ASN A 43 -14.44 -9.05 -9.08
C ASN A 43 -15.01 -9.45 -10.45
N GLY A 44 -16.03 -10.31 -10.43
CA GLY A 44 -16.66 -10.82 -11.66
C GLY A 44 -15.65 -11.56 -12.55
N ASP A 45 -15.60 -11.17 -13.82
CA ASP A 45 -14.74 -11.78 -14.86
C ASP A 45 -13.32 -11.21 -14.89
N GLY A 46 -13.02 -10.19 -14.07
CA GLY A 46 -11.70 -9.60 -14.00
C GLY A 46 -10.64 -10.54 -13.41
N PRO A 47 -9.35 -10.27 -13.67
CA PRO A 47 -8.27 -11.06 -13.09
C PRO A 47 -8.28 -11.00 -11.56
N PRO A 48 -7.95 -12.10 -10.88
CA PRO A 48 -7.83 -12.12 -9.43
C PRO A 48 -6.69 -11.22 -8.97
N VAL A 49 -6.89 -10.59 -7.81
CA VAL A 49 -5.86 -9.82 -7.11
C VAL A 49 -5.43 -10.59 -5.87
N GLU A 50 -4.14 -10.93 -5.81
CA GLU A 50 -3.54 -11.70 -4.72
C GLU A 50 -2.83 -10.77 -3.73
N VAL A 51 -3.04 -11.01 -2.44
CA VAL A 51 -2.45 -10.24 -1.34
C VAL A 51 -1.90 -11.20 -0.29
N TRP A 52 -0.66 -11.01 0.11
CA TRP A 52 0.02 -11.84 1.09
C TRP A 52 0.17 -11.09 2.41
N ALA A 53 0.07 -11.80 3.52
CA ALA A 53 0.38 -11.24 4.83
C ALA A 53 1.74 -11.75 5.31
N LEU A 54 2.72 -10.85 5.35
CA LEU A 54 4.10 -11.15 5.68
C LEU A 54 4.52 -10.38 6.94
N ARG A 55 5.41 -10.97 7.74
CA ARG A 55 6.03 -10.25 8.86
C ARG A 55 7.29 -9.57 8.35
N ARG A 56 7.40 -8.27 8.61
CA ARG A 56 8.60 -7.51 8.25
C ARG A 56 9.57 -7.53 9.45
N PRO A 57 10.74 -8.18 9.34
CA PRO A 57 11.68 -8.28 10.46
C PRO A 57 12.30 -6.93 10.84
N ASP A 58 12.28 -5.98 9.90
CA ASP A 58 12.78 -4.60 10.05
C ASP A 58 11.86 -3.72 10.91
N ASP A 59 10.65 -4.19 11.20
CA ASP A 59 9.55 -3.41 11.77
C ASP A 59 8.97 -4.15 12.99
N ASP A 60 9.83 -4.59 13.92
CA ASP A 60 9.45 -5.36 15.11
C ASP A 60 8.61 -6.63 14.81
N TYR A 61 8.83 -7.27 13.66
CA TYR A 61 8.02 -8.39 13.16
C TYR A 61 6.53 -8.05 12.99
N GLN A 62 6.20 -6.76 12.79
CA GLN A 62 4.85 -6.33 12.47
C GLN A 62 4.37 -6.99 11.19
N VAL A 63 3.05 -7.22 11.14
CA VAL A 63 2.38 -7.82 9.99
C VAL A 63 2.07 -6.74 8.97
N TRP A 64 2.45 -7.00 7.74
CA TRP A 64 2.23 -6.12 6.60
C TRP A 64 1.50 -6.87 5.49
N PHE A 65 0.62 -6.17 4.79
CA PHE A 65 0.06 -6.63 3.53
C PHE A 65 1.05 -6.34 2.42
N ALA A 66 1.27 -7.32 1.55
CA ALA A 66 2.17 -7.23 0.42
C ALA A 66 1.51 -7.84 -0.82
N TRP A 67 1.85 -7.35 -2.00
CA TRP A 67 1.55 -8.04 -3.25
C TRP A 67 2.39 -9.34 -3.35
N PRO A 68 2.02 -10.26 -4.27
CA PRO A 68 2.98 -11.24 -4.77
C PRO A 68 4.29 -10.54 -5.15
N GLU A 69 5.42 -11.23 -5.02
CA GLU A 69 6.78 -10.66 -5.16
C GLU A 69 7.26 -9.77 -4.00
N ARG A 70 6.59 -9.81 -2.84
CA ARG A 70 7.01 -9.10 -1.60
C ARG A 70 7.03 -7.57 -1.75
N ARG A 71 6.19 -7.01 -2.62
CA ARG A 71 5.99 -5.55 -2.70
C ARG A 71 5.04 -5.11 -1.59
N TRP A 72 5.58 -4.42 -0.59
CA TRP A 72 4.83 -3.95 0.58
C TRP A 72 3.76 -2.93 0.20
N ILE A 73 2.56 -3.08 0.75
CA ILE A 73 1.41 -2.19 0.51
C ILE A 73 1.23 -1.29 1.73
N CYS A 74 0.81 -1.89 2.84
CA CYS A 74 0.47 -1.17 4.06
C CYS A 74 0.54 -2.12 5.27
N GLU A 75 0.54 -1.52 6.45
CA GLU A 75 0.53 -2.25 7.72
C GLU A 75 -0.83 -2.92 7.95
N ALA A 76 -0.81 -4.14 8.50
CA ALA A 76 -2.02 -4.92 8.74
C ALA A 76 -3.01 -4.30 9.74
N ARG A 77 -2.57 -3.32 10.53
CA ARG A 77 -3.42 -2.57 11.45
C ARG A 77 -4.34 -1.58 10.73
N HIS A 78 -4.10 -1.29 9.46
CA HIS A 78 -4.91 -0.40 8.63
C HIS A 78 -5.54 -1.15 7.45
N PRO A 79 -6.43 -2.14 7.69
CA PRO A 79 -7.00 -2.98 6.63
C PRO A 79 -7.85 -2.18 5.63
N HIS A 80 -8.38 -1.03 6.04
CA HIS A 80 -9.15 -0.15 5.15
C HIS A 80 -8.27 0.48 4.04
N ASP A 81 -7.00 0.74 4.33
CA ASP A 81 -6.04 1.24 3.35
C ASP A 81 -5.72 0.15 2.32
N ALA A 82 -5.51 -1.09 2.79
CA ALA A 82 -5.34 -2.26 1.93
C ALA A 82 -6.51 -2.44 0.95
N VAL A 83 -7.76 -2.27 1.40
CA VAL A 83 -8.95 -2.32 0.54
C VAL A 83 -8.88 -1.30 -0.58
N VAL A 84 -8.42 -0.06 -0.33
CA VAL A 84 -8.28 0.97 -1.35
C VAL A 84 -7.26 0.55 -2.41
N HIS A 85 -6.12 0.00 -1.98
CA HIS A 85 -5.09 -0.51 -2.88
C HIS A 85 -5.58 -1.70 -3.72
N ILE A 86 -6.33 -2.63 -3.12
CA ILE A 86 -6.94 -3.79 -3.80
C ILE A 86 -7.96 -3.33 -4.83
N LYS A 87 -8.84 -2.39 -4.48
CA LYS A 87 -9.82 -1.83 -5.42
C LYS A 87 -9.15 -1.13 -6.58
N LYS A 88 -8.10 -0.35 -6.30
CA LYS A 88 -7.27 0.24 -7.35
C LYS A 88 -6.69 -0.84 -8.26
N ALA A 89 -6.09 -1.90 -7.71
CA ALA A 89 -5.54 -2.99 -8.52
C ALA A 89 -6.60 -3.72 -9.36
N LEU A 90 -7.78 -3.99 -8.79
CA LEU A 90 -8.92 -4.61 -9.49
C LEU A 90 -9.46 -3.72 -10.62
N HIS A 91 -9.41 -2.39 -10.48
CA HIS A 91 -9.85 -1.44 -11.50
C HIS A 91 -8.73 -1.04 -12.47
N CYS A 92 -7.47 -1.21 -12.09
CA CYS A 92 -6.30 -0.80 -12.86
C CYS A 92 -5.89 -1.84 -13.89
N VAL A 93 -6.45 -3.06 -13.88
CA VAL A 93 -6.35 -3.94 -15.05
C VAL A 93 -7.25 -3.33 -16.12
N PRO A 94 -6.69 -2.60 -17.09
CA PRO A 94 -7.48 -1.98 -18.11
C PRO A 94 -7.90 -3.10 -19.06
N ASP A 95 -9.19 -3.21 -19.32
CA ASP A 95 -9.64 -3.71 -20.61
C ASP A 95 -9.11 -2.72 -21.66
N GLY A 96 -7.87 -2.93 -22.11
CA GLY A 96 -7.33 -2.35 -23.34
C GLY A 96 -7.23 -0.83 -23.51
N ASP A 97 -7.45 0.05 -22.53
CA ASP A 97 -7.30 1.50 -22.78
C ASP A 97 -6.90 2.32 -21.53
N GLY A 98 -5.79 3.08 -21.65
CA GLY A 98 -5.53 4.27 -20.84
C GLY A 98 -4.74 4.08 -19.53
N GLY A 99 -3.42 4.25 -19.62
CA GLY A 99 -2.49 4.13 -18.49
C GLY A 99 -2.75 5.08 -17.31
N ALA A 100 -2.57 4.53 -16.12
CA ALA A 100 -2.26 5.26 -14.90
C ALA A 100 -1.09 4.56 -14.22
N ASP A 101 0.12 4.99 -14.59
CA ASP A 101 1.36 4.57 -13.95
C ASP A 101 1.34 5.02 -12.46
N PRO A 102 1.40 4.09 -11.48
CA PRO A 102 1.35 4.45 -10.07
C PRO A 102 2.68 5.01 -9.52
N THR A 103 3.65 5.35 -10.38
CA THR A 103 4.98 5.82 -9.96
C THR A 103 5.12 7.35 -9.92
N ASP A 104 4.10 8.12 -10.32
CA ASP A 104 4.16 9.60 -10.29
C ASP A 104 3.76 10.23 -8.94
N ALA A 105 3.22 9.45 -8.00
CA ALA A 105 2.79 10.00 -6.70
C ALA A 105 3.95 10.41 -5.77
N GLU A 106 5.18 9.94 -6.02
CA GLU A 106 6.35 10.24 -5.16
C GLU A 106 7.24 11.38 -5.70
N ALA A 107 6.97 11.92 -6.89
CA ALA A 107 7.84 12.94 -7.53
C ALA A 107 7.45 14.40 -7.23
N LEU A 108 6.29 14.66 -6.60
CA LEU A 108 5.78 16.03 -6.41
C LEU A 108 6.21 16.72 -5.10
N ILE A 109 6.85 16.02 -4.16
CA ILE A 109 7.11 16.55 -2.80
C ILE A 109 8.55 17.13 -2.64
N ARG A 110 9.45 16.97 -3.62
CA ARG A 110 10.85 17.47 -3.51
C ARG A 110 11.24 18.61 -4.47
N ARG A 111 10.28 19.25 -5.15
CA ARG A 111 10.59 20.23 -6.21
C ARG A 111 10.16 21.67 -5.94
N ASP A 112 9.79 22.01 -4.70
CA ASP A 112 9.41 23.37 -4.30
C ASP A 112 10.30 23.91 -3.17
N LEU A 113 11.60 24.07 -3.44
CA LEU A 113 12.44 24.98 -2.66
C LEU A 113 13.61 25.45 -3.52
N GLY A 114 13.34 26.31 -4.51
CA GLY A 114 14.43 26.76 -5.36
C GLY A 114 14.12 27.81 -6.43
N HIS A 115 13.32 28.84 -6.16
CA HIS A 115 13.51 30.13 -6.85
C HIS A 115 12.66 31.25 -6.24
N SER A 116 13.28 32.09 -5.41
CA SER A 116 12.75 33.42 -5.11
C SER A 116 13.86 34.43 -5.26
N ALA A 117 14.10 34.84 -6.51
CA ALA A 117 14.89 36.01 -6.85
C ALA A 117 13.91 37.17 -7.09
N ASP A 118 13.82 38.11 -6.14
CA ASP A 118 13.59 39.53 -6.43
C ASP A 118 14.08 40.37 -5.24
N GLY A 119 15.30 40.86 -5.34
CA GLY A 119 15.92 41.80 -4.41
C GLY A 119 16.30 43.06 -5.15
N ARG A 120 15.32 43.96 -5.28
CA ARG A 120 15.40 45.26 -5.95
C ARG A 120 16.27 46.26 -5.16
N HIS A 121 16.83 47.23 -5.91
CA HIS A 121 17.30 48.58 -5.51
C HIS A 121 18.76 48.84 -5.13
N GLY A 122 19.33 49.87 -5.80
CA GLY A 122 20.54 50.59 -5.39
C GLY A 122 21.34 51.11 -6.60
N ALA A 123 20.79 52.01 -7.40
CA ALA A 123 21.00 53.47 -7.28
C ALA A 123 22.16 54.02 -8.13
N SER A 124 21.75 54.84 -9.08
CA SER A 124 22.48 55.83 -9.87
C SER A 124 23.54 56.61 -9.09
N ARG A 125 24.68 56.88 -9.75
CA ARG A 125 25.47 58.14 -9.70
C ARG A 125 26.48 58.07 -10.87
N ALA A 126 26.34 58.88 -11.92
CA ALA A 126 26.70 60.30 -12.01
C ALA A 126 28.22 60.53 -12.17
N ILE A 127 28.61 60.79 -13.42
CA ILE A 127 29.50 61.86 -13.96
C ILE A 127 30.81 62.28 -13.25
N SER A 128 31.74 62.67 -14.14
CA SER A 128 32.95 63.49 -13.94
C SER A 128 34.21 62.72 -13.48
N SER A 129 35.41 62.92 -14.04
CA SER A 129 35.94 64.03 -14.85
C SER A 129 37.13 63.58 -15.69
#